data_AF-A0A7X7FNY5-F1
#
_entry.id   AF-A0A7X7FNY5-F1
#
_cell.length_a   1.000
_cell.length_b   1.000
_cell.length_c   1.000
_cell.angle_alpha   90.00
_cell.angle_beta   90.00
_cell.angle_gamma   90.00
#
_symmetry.space_group_name_H-M   'P 1'
#
loop_
_entity.id
_entity.type
_entity.pdbx_description
1 polymer ?
#
loop_
_entity_poly.entity_id
_entity_poly.type
_entity_poly.pdbx_seq_one_letter_code
_entity_poly.pdbx_strand_id
1 'polypeptide(L)'
;MACRGWYTTLLPDEAAALLAATKAVDRVEILDSLYQVAESDGRIQSVDKSWDAMHRILCGGWLDFKHGDETLRAVVIGGRRLSDGPDWIISYVEPPLVQQVSATIAGLSE
;
A
#
# COMPACT_ATOMS: atom_id res chain seq x y z
N MET A 1 -14.18 -4.03 -6.21
CA MET A 1 -13.85 -2.96 -7.19
C MET A 1 -12.93 -3.55 -8.24
N ALA A 2 -13.00 -3.13 -9.50
CA ALA A 2 -12.15 -3.65 -10.58
C ALA A 2 -10.82 -2.87 -10.72
N CYS A 3 -10.26 -2.38 -9.61
CA CYS A 3 -8.98 -1.67 -9.61
C CYS A 3 -7.82 -2.64 -9.39
N ARG A 4 -6.66 -2.29 -9.96
CA ARG A 4 -5.41 -3.04 -9.83
C ARG A 4 -4.64 -2.55 -8.61
N GLY A 5 -3.96 -3.46 -7.92
CA GLY A 5 -3.11 -3.19 -6.78
C GLY A 5 -1.65 -3.54 -7.08
N TRP A 6 -0.74 -2.75 -6.54
CA TRP A 6 0.70 -2.97 -6.62
C TRP A 6 1.37 -2.35 -5.38
N TYR A 7 2.55 -2.87 -5.07
CA TYR A 7 3.42 -2.35 -4.02
C TYR A 7 4.70 -1.83 -4.64
N THR A 8 5.27 -0.80 -4.04
CA THR A 8 6.64 -0.38 -4.35
C THR A 8 7.37 0.09 -3.11
N THR A 9 8.68 -0.10 -3.09
CA THR A 9 9.55 0.55 -2.11
C THR A 9 9.90 1.94 -2.62
N LEU A 10 9.82 2.95 -1.76
CA LEU A 10 10.14 4.33 -2.11
C LEU A 10 11.57 4.67 -1.70
N LEU A 11 12.30 5.36 -2.58
CA LEU A 11 13.54 6.04 -2.23
C LEU A 11 13.22 7.25 -1.32
N PRO A 12 14.19 7.75 -0.52
CA PRO A 12 13.96 8.85 0.41
C PRO A 12 13.34 10.10 -0.24
N ASP A 13 13.84 10.50 -1.41
CA ASP A 13 13.36 11.70 -2.12
C ASP A 13 11.96 11.48 -2.73
N GLU A 14 11.67 10.27 -3.21
CA GLU A 14 10.34 9.89 -3.73
C GLU A 14 9.29 9.93 -2.60
N ALA A 15 9.64 9.38 -1.43
CA ALA A 15 8.80 9.44 -0.25
C ALA A 15 8.58 10.88 0.23
N ALA A 16 9.62 11.70 0.25
CA ALA A 16 9.51 13.11 0.63
C ALA A 16 8.57 13.88 -0.31
N ALA A 17 8.70 13.69 -1.62
CA ALA A 17 7.83 14.32 -2.62
C ALA A 17 6.37 13.87 -2.45
N LEU A 18 6.13 12.57 -2.30
CA LEU A 18 4.79 12.01 -2.12
C LEU A 18 4.11 12.52 -0.84
N LEU A 19 4.86 12.64 0.26
CA LEU A 19 4.35 13.11 1.55
C LEU A 19 4.15 14.62 1.61
N ALA A 20 4.92 15.39 0.84
CA ALA A 20 4.77 16.84 0.71
C ALA A 20 3.55 17.25 -0.12
N ALA A 21 3.12 16.39 -1.06
CA ALA A 21 1.93 16.63 -1.86
C ALA A 21 0.67 16.72 -0.97
N THR A 22 -0.13 17.75 -1.18
CA THR A 22 -1.31 18.04 -0.34
C THR A 22 -2.62 17.54 -0.95
N LYS A 23 -2.70 17.45 -2.28
CA LYS A 23 -3.87 16.94 -3.00
C LYS A 23 -3.65 15.50 -3.43
N ALA A 24 -4.71 14.70 -3.43
CA ALA A 24 -4.61 13.32 -3.89
C ALA A 24 -4.26 13.21 -5.38
N VAL A 25 -4.73 14.13 -6.23
CA VAL A 25 -4.39 14.13 -7.67
C VAL A 25 -2.88 14.27 -7.89
N ASP A 26 -2.22 15.18 -7.16
CA ASP A 26 -0.77 15.37 -7.25
C ASP A 26 -0.02 14.08 -6.83
N ARG A 27 -0.53 13.35 -5.83
CA ARG A 27 0.04 12.07 -5.40
C ARG A 27 -0.12 10.97 -6.45
N VAL A 28 -1.25 10.93 -7.15
CA VAL A 28 -1.49 9.98 -8.24
C VAL A 28 -0.51 10.26 -9.40
N GLU A 29 -0.35 11.53 -9.79
CA GLU A 29 0.61 11.90 -10.85
C GLU A 29 2.06 11.53 -10.51
N ILE A 30 2.46 11.73 -9.25
CA ILE A 30 3.77 11.29 -8.74
C ILE A 30 3.90 9.76 -8.85
N LEU A 31 2.90 9.01 -8.39
CA LEU A 31 2.92 7.54 -8.40
C LEU A 31 2.87 6.95 -9.82
N ASP A 32 2.14 7.56 -10.75
CA ASP A 32 2.09 7.14 -12.15
C ASP A 32 3.44 7.34 -12.83
N SER A 33 4.10 8.48 -12.56
CA SER A 33 5.45 8.76 -13.05
C SER A 33 6.47 7.78 -12.44
N LEU A 34 6.33 7.51 -11.14
CA LEU A 34 7.18 6.58 -10.42
C LEU A 34 7.02 5.15 -10.92
N TYR A 35 5.80 4.72 -11.27
CA TYR A 35 5.51 3.35 -11.67
C TYR A 35 6.46 2.87 -12.78
N GLN A 36 6.68 3.68 -13.82
CA GLN A 36 7.56 3.33 -14.94
C GLN A 36 9.02 3.16 -14.49
N VAL A 37 9.50 4.04 -13.61
CA VAL A 37 10.86 4.00 -13.07
C VAL A 37 11.04 2.77 -12.19
N ALA A 38 10.11 2.56 -11.24
CA ALA A 38 10.12 1.45 -10.31
C ALA A 38 9.92 0.09 -11.01
N GLU A 39 9.20 0.06 -12.14
CA GLU A 39 9.08 -1.13 -12.98
C GLU A 39 10.43 -1.43 -13.67
N SER A 40 11.10 -0.40 -14.17
CA SER A 40 12.39 -0.55 -14.86
C SER A 40 13.53 -0.99 -13.94
N ASP A 41 13.49 -0.61 -12.66
CA ASP A 41 14.51 -0.97 -11.66
C ASP A 41 14.13 -2.18 -10.78
N GLY A 42 12.94 -2.75 -10.98
CA GLY A 42 12.48 -3.96 -10.31
C GLY A 42 11.91 -3.76 -8.90
N ARG A 43 11.57 -2.53 -8.49
CA ARG A 43 10.91 -2.22 -7.21
C ARG A 43 9.39 -2.32 -7.23
N ILE A 44 8.78 -2.75 -8.33
CA ILE A 44 7.33 -2.98 -8.42
C ILE A 44 6.99 -4.44 -8.12
N GLN A 45 6.01 -4.64 -7.23
CA GLN A 45 5.33 -5.92 -7.05
C GLN A 45 3.83 -5.76 -7.31
N SER A 46 3.37 -6.18 -8.48
CA SER A 46 1.94 -6.17 -8.82
C SER A 46 1.22 -7.37 -8.20
N VAL A 47 0.01 -7.13 -7.70
CA VAL A 47 -0.94 -8.17 -7.26
C VAL A 47 -2.24 -8.13 -8.07
N ASP A 48 -2.27 -7.34 -9.16
CA ASP A 48 -3.41 -7.11 -10.02
C ASP A 48 -4.72 -6.98 -9.22
N LYS A 49 -5.62 -7.96 -9.26
CA LYS A 49 -6.93 -7.90 -8.59
C LYS A 49 -6.99 -8.61 -7.24
N SER A 50 -5.88 -9.18 -6.77
CA SER A 50 -5.86 -10.05 -5.57
C SER A 50 -5.86 -9.27 -4.25
N TRP A 51 -5.55 -7.96 -4.27
CA TRP A 51 -5.39 -7.15 -3.06
C TRP A 51 -6.62 -7.15 -2.13
N ASP A 52 -7.86 -7.08 -2.66
CA ASP A 52 -9.08 -7.11 -1.84
C ASP A 52 -9.23 -8.47 -1.13
N ALA A 53 -9.00 -9.57 -1.86
CA ALA A 53 -9.03 -10.91 -1.30
C ALA A 53 -7.95 -11.11 -0.23
N MET A 54 -6.72 -10.63 -0.48
CA MET A 54 -5.63 -10.65 0.49
C MET A 54 -6.03 -9.94 1.78
N HIS A 55 -6.58 -8.72 1.68
CA HIS A 55 -7.01 -7.98 2.87
C HIS A 55 -8.09 -8.74 3.65
N ARG A 56 -9.11 -9.25 2.96
CA ARG A 56 -10.21 -9.99 3.61
C ARG A 56 -9.72 -11.21 4.36
N ILE A 57 -8.82 -11.99 3.76
CA ILE A 57 -8.27 -13.18 4.41
C ILE A 57 -7.50 -12.79 5.67
N LEU A 58 -6.66 -11.75 5.58
CA LEU A 58 -5.82 -11.32 6.69
C LEU A 58 -6.58 -10.57 7.80
N CYS A 59 -7.72 -9.94 7.47
CA CYS A 59 -8.43 -9.02 8.35
C CYS A 59 -9.89 -9.43 8.61
N GLY A 60 -10.21 -10.73 8.63
CA GLY A 60 -11.52 -11.19 9.15
C GLY A 60 -12.71 -11.06 8.19
N GLY A 61 -12.48 -10.93 6.89
CA GLY A 61 -13.48 -11.25 5.85
C GLY A 61 -14.06 -10.07 5.06
N TRP A 62 -13.80 -8.82 5.47
CA TRP A 62 -14.23 -7.63 4.72
C TRP A 62 -13.14 -6.57 4.59
N LEU A 63 -13.32 -5.68 3.60
CA LEU A 63 -12.40 -4.58 3.31
C LEU A 63 -12.76 -3.35 4.16
N ASP A 64 -11.86 -2.92 5.03
CA ASP A 64 -12.06 -1.76 5.90
C ASP A 64 -10.72 -1.21 6.42
N PHE A 65 -10.58 0.11 6.49
CA PHE A 65 -9.33 0.79 6.89
C PHE A 65 -9.06 0.80 8.40
N LYS A 66 -10.01 0.33 9.23
CA LYS A 66 -9.96 0.39 10.69
C LYS A 66 -10.15 -0.98 11.35
N HIS A 67 -10.71 -1.94 10.63
CA HIS A 67 -10.91 -3.31 11.09
C HIS A 67 -9.63 -4.16 10.94
N GLY A 68 -9.54 -5.26 11.69
CA GLY A 68 -8.40 -6.16 11.70
C GLY A 68 -7.20 -5.66 12.51
N ASP A 69 -6.23 -6.56 12.70
CA ASP A 69 -4.93 -6.24 13.29
C ASP A 69 -4.21 -5.17 12.45
N GLU A 70 -3.53 -4.24 13.12
CA GLU A 70 -2.87 -3.11 12.44
C GLU A 70 -1.80 -3.57 11.45
N THR A 71 -1.00 -4.58 11.82
CA THR A 71 0.07 -5.10 10.97
C THR A 71 -0.50 -5.91 9.80
N LEU A 72 -1.50 -6.77 10.04
CA LEU A 72 -2.15 -7.54 8.98
C LEU A 72 -2.92 -6.64 8.00
N ARG A 73 -3.56 -5.58 8.50
CA ARG A 73 -4.21 -4.57 7.66
C ARG A 73 -3.20 -3.82 6.81
N ALA A 74 -2.05 -3.45 7.38
CA ALA A 74 -0.98 -2.74 6.69
C ALA A 74 -0.32 -3.54 5.55
N VAL A 75 -0.58 -4.85 5.44
CA VAL A 75 -0.19 -5.64 4.26
C VAL A 75 -0.83 -5.11 2.99
N VAL A 76 -2.07 -4.58 3.05
CA VAL A 76 -2.80 -4.12 1.87
C VAL A 76 -3.26 -2.66 2.02
N ILE A 77 -3.99 -2.32 3.08
CA ILE A 77 -4.61 -1.00 3.27
C ILE A 77 -4.47 -0.50 4.72
N GLY A 78 -3.24 -0.18 5.13
CA GLY A 78 -2.95 0.37 6.45
C GLY A 78 -1.84 1.42 6.44
N GLY A 79 -1.24 1.67 7.60
CA GLY A 79 -0.33 2.79 7.79
C GLY A 79 -1.02 4.14 7.58
N ARG A 80 -0.32 5.08 6.95
CA ARG A 80 -0.85 6.41 6.66
C ARG A 80 -1.64 6.41 5.35
N ARG A 81 -2.94 6.66 5.42
CA ARG A 81 -3.78 6.87 4.24
C ARG A 81 -3.41 8.19 3.57
N LEU A 82 -3.06 8.13 2.29
CA LEU A 82 -2.73 9.30 1.44
C LEU A 82 -3.79 9.56 0.36
N SER A 83 -4.89 8.82 0.38
CA SER A 83 -6.07 9.06 -0.47
C SER A 83 -7.16 9.77 0.34
N ASP A 84 -7.85 10.73 -0.27
CA ASP A 84 -8.97 11.47 0.32
C ASP A 84 -10.35 11.00 -0.21
N GLY A 85 -10.39 10.34 -1.37
CA GLY A 85 -11.60 9.85 -2.02
C GLY A 85 -11.66 8.32 -2.25
N PRO A 86 -12.68 7.85 -2.98
CA PRO A 86 -12.87 6.43 -3.33
C PRO A 86 -12.14 6.00 -4.60
N ASP A 87 -11.68 6.96 -5.41
CA ASP A 87 -11.12 6.68 -6.74
C ASP A 87 -9.78 5.93 -6.67
N TRP A 88 -9.02 6.19 -5.61
CA TRP A 88 -7.69 5.61 -5.39
C TRP A 88 -7.52 5.20 -3.94
N ILE A 89 -6.80 4.10 -3.73
CA ILE A 89 -6.32 3.69 -2.41
C ILE A 89 -4.80 3.83 -2.42
N ILE A 90 -4.31 4.84 -1.71
CA ILE A 90 -2.89 5.07 -1.50
C ILE A 90 -2.61 4.94 -0.01
N SER A 91 -1.77 3.97 0.33
CA SER A 91 -1.35 3.62 1.69
C SER A 91 0.16 3.73 1.79
N TYR A 92 0.64 4.55 2.72
CA TYR A 92 2.06 4.69 3.00
C TYR A 92 2.40 4.00 4.32
N VAL A 93 3.27 2.99 4.24
CA VAL A 93 3.70 2.21 5.40
C VAL A 93 5.11 2.64 5.76
N GLU A 94 5.28 3.20 6.96
CA GLU A 94 6.58 3.65 7.43
C GLU A 94 7.52 2.46 7.71
N PRO A 95 8.85 2.64 7.59
CA PRO A 95 9.82 1.55 7.78
C PRO A 95 9.65 0.74 9.08
N PRO A 96 9.36 1.35 10.26
CA PRO A 96 9.11 0.57 11.47
C PRO A 96 7.90 -0.35 11.37
N LEU A 97 6.81 0.11 10.73
CA LEU A 97 5.61 -0.70 10.52
C LEU A 97 5.87 -1.80 9.49
N VAL A 98 6.66 -1.54 8.44
CA VAL A 98 7.08 -2.60 7.49
C VAL A 98 7.81 -3.74 8.20
N GLN A 99 8.69 -3.44 9.16
CA GLN A 99 9.36 -4.47 9.96
C GLN A 99 8.39 -5.30 10.80
N GLN A 100 7.42 -4.64 11.44
CA GLN A 100 6.38 -5.33 12.21
C GLN A 100 5.51 -6.21 11.30
N VAL A 101 5.09 -5.70 10.14
CA VAL A 101 4.34 -6.46 9.13
C VAL A 101 5.09 -7.72 8.72
N SER A 102 6.38 -7.60 8.41
CA SER A 102 7.22 -8.74 8.04
C SER A 102 7.27 -9.80 9.14
N ALA A 103 7.47 -9.38 10.40
CA ALA A 103 7.49 -10.29 11.54
C ALA A 103 6.13 -10.97 11.77
N THR A 104 5.02 -10.24 11.63
CA THR A 104 3.68 -10.83 11.77
C THR A 104 3.41 -11.86 10.69
N ILE A 105 3.66 -11.54 9.41
CA ILE A 105 3.41 -12.47 8.30
C ILE A 105 4.25 -13.74 8.46
N ALA A 106 5.51 -13.61 8.87
CA ALA A 106 6.40 -14.76 9.07
C ALA A 106 5.91 -15.72 10.17
N GLY A 107 5.06 -15.25 11.09
CA GLY A 107 4.46 -16.06 12.15
C GLY A 107 3.13 -16.74 11.77
N LEU A 108 2.59 -16.48 10.57
CA LEU A 108 1.32 -17.08 10.14
C LEU A 108 1.53 -18.54 9.69
N SER A 109 0.54 -19.38 9.98
CA SER A 109 0.42 -20.72 9.41
C SER A 109 -0.71 -20.75 8.36
N GLU A 110 -0.63 -21.71 7.43
CA GLU A 110 -1.70 -22.01 6.48
C GLU A 110 -2.95 -22.59 7.15
#